data_AF-G1KWC1-F1
#
_entry.id   AF-G1KWC1-F1
#
_cell.length_a   1.000
_cell.length_b   1.000
_cell.length_c   1.000
_cell.angle_alpha   90.00
_cell.angle_beta   90.00
_cell.angle_gamma   90.00
#
_symmetry.space_group_name_H-M   'P 1'
#
loop_
_entity.id
_entity.type
_entity.pdbx_description
1 polymer ?
#
loop_
_entity_poly.entity_id
_entity_poly.type
_entity_poly.pdbx_seq_one_letter_code
_entity_poly.pdbx_strand_id
1 'polypeptide(L)'
;MREKKRDRKKKKKETRRKQKQRKREVCRKKNRNWRTTKRGWYQSTLMKMTTSKNAILTHLRIYSNNINGLNSPIKRRNLMSQLGKKNFDITALQETHIAAKHSIHLVNRKIGREFISCDSIKKRGVVLYIKEKISPTLQFKDMEGRYIAVTIVIDHQIILICNIYAPNGPKTKFIRDLRKQISEVKFDHLILLGDFNGVLDSDLDTSKKIKSRNYEKARLLPNNFIKLKEEFDLHDAWRYHNHTERDYTFYSDRHKTWARIDMIWLSNSLCTRIEEVKIQPRDKSDHCPVTI
;
A
#
# COMPACT_ATOMS: atom_id res chain seq x y z
N MET A 1 -61.09 -11.38 12.39
CA MET A 1 -59.80 -12.15 12.33
C MET A 1 -58.62 -11.41 11.65
N ARG A 2 -58.87 -10.51 10.67
CA ARG A 2 -57.81 -9.74 9.95
C ARG A 2 -57.14 -8.63 10.79
N GLU A 3 -57.85 -8.05 11.74
CA GLU A 3 -57.40 -6.92 12.56
C GLU A 3 -56.35 -7.35 13.62
N LYS A 4 -56.62 -8.43 14.36
CA LYS A 4 -55.65 -9.05 15.29
C LYS A 4 -54.33 -9.46 14.62
N LYS A 5 -54.33 -9.81 13.31
CA LYS A 5 -53.11 -10.11 12.53
C LYS A 5 -52.33 -8.84 12.15
N ARG A 6 -53.00 -7.71 11.90
CA ARG A 6 -52.34 -6.41 11.63
C ARG A 6 -51.65 -5.86 12.88
N ASP A 7 -52.29 -5.98 14.05
CA ASP A 7 -51.71 -5.51 15.31
C ASP A 7 -50.51 -6.33 15.77
N ARG A 8 -50.55 -7.65 15.58
CA ARG A 8 -49.38 -8.52 15.81
C ARG A 8 -48.20 -8.17 14.89
N LYS A 9 -48.46 -7.82 13.62
CA LYS A 9 -47.42 -7.36 12.69
C LYS A 9 -46.84 -6.00 13.09
N LYS A 10 -47.67 -5.03 13.53
CA LYS A 10 -47.22 -3.73 14.04
C LYS A 10 -46.33 -3.88 15.28
N LYS A 11 -46.78 -4.64 16.30
CA LYS A 11 -45.99 -4.92 17.51
C LYS A 11 -44.64 -5.55 17.19
N LYS A 12 -44.59 -6.56 16.30
CA LYS A 12 -43.33 -7.23 15.91
C LYS A 12 -42.36 -6.30 15.16
N LYS A 13 -42.88 -5.35 14.37
CA LYS A 13 -42.07 -4.33 13.68
C LYS A 13 -41.46 -3.33 14.66
N GLU A 14 -42.23 -2.95 15.68
CA GLU A 14 -41.79 -2.03 16.73
C GLU A 14 -40.72 -2.66 17.64
N THR A 15 -40.89 -3.94 18.03
CA THR A 15 -39.88 -4.68 18.81
C THR A 15 -38.55 -4.78 18.05
N ARG A 16 -38.59 -5.04 16.73
CA ARG A 16 -37.39 -5.07 15.88
C ARG A 16 -36.70 -3.70 15.77
N ARG A 17 -37.47 -2.60 15.72
CA ARG A 17 -36.92 -1.24 15.74
C ARG A 17 -36.20 -0.95 17.07
N LYS A 18 -36.83 -1.27 18.21
CA LYS A 18 -36.24 -1.09 19.55
C LYS A 18 -34.97 -1.92 19.74
N GLN A 19 -34.92 -3.17 19.26
CA GLN A 19 -33.70 -3.99 19.27
C GLN A 19 -32.58 -3.40 18.39
N LYS A 20 -32.90 -2.88 17.21
CA LYS A 20 -31.92 -2.25 16.31
C LYS A 20 -31.35 -0.96 16.90
N GLN A 21 -32.17 -0.20 17.62
CA GLN A 21 -31.76 1.03 18.31
C GLN A 21 -30.84 0.71 19.51
N ARG A 22 -31.20 -0.27 20.34
CA ARG A 22 -30.31 -0.78 21.41
C ARG A 22 -28.96 -1.27 20.89
N LYS A 23 -28.93 -2.03 19.78
CA LYS A 23 -27.66 -2.47 19.16
C LYS A 23 -26.81 -1.28 18.68
N ARG A 24 -27.44 -0.23 18.12
CA ARG A 24 -26.75 1.00 17.70
C ARG A 24 -26.18 1.79 18.89
N GLU A 25 -26.89 1.86 20.00
CA GLU A 25 -26.41 2.52 21.22
C GLU A 25 -25.27 1.78 21.89
N VAL A 26 -25.34 0.44 21.98
CA VAL A 26 -24.23 -0.39 22.48
C VAL A 26 -23.00 -0.21 21.59
N CYS A 27 -23.17 -0.17 20.27
CA CYS A 27 -22.08 0.10 19.33
C CYS A 27 -21.49 1.51 19.54
N ARG A 28 -22.33 2.55 19.70
CA ARG A 28 -21.90 3.93 19.99
C ARG A 28 -21.17 4.06 21.33
N LYS A 29 -21.64 3.38 22.39
CA LYS A 29 -20.99 3.37 23.71
C LYS A 29 -19.64 2.65 23.67
N LYS A 30 -19.55 1.50 22.99
CA LYS A 30 -18.26 0.82 22.73
C LYS A 30 -17.29 1.72 21.96
N ASN A 31 -17.78 2.45 20.94
CA ASN A 31 -16.97 3.39 20.16
C ASN A 31 -16.52 4.61 20.99
N ARG A 32 -17.33 5.08 21.95
CA ARG A 32 -16.97 6.18 22.86
C ARG A 32 -15.94 5.76 23.91
N ASN A 33 -16.14 4.62 24.58
CA ASN A 33 -15.16 4.10 25.56
C ASN A 33 -13.84 3.70 24.92
N TRP A 34 -13.85 3.25 23.65
CA TRP A 34 -12.64 2.98 22.88
C TRP A 34 -11.89 4.26 22.48
N ARG A 35 -12.61 5.36 22.21
CA ARG A 35 -12.00 6.68 21.91
C ARG A 35 -11.28 7.29 23.11
N THR A 36 -11.74 7.06 24.34
CA THR A 36 -11.09 7.59 25.55
C THR A 36 -9.83 6.81 25.93
N THR A 37 -9.83 5.48 25.85
CA THR A 37 -8.64 4.66 26.15
C THR A 37 -7.51 4.84 25.12
N LYS A 38 -7.82 5.00 23.82
CA LYS A 38 -6.78 5.26 22.79
C LYS A 38 -6.23 6.69 22.77
N ARG A 39 -6.98 7.70 23.24
CA ARG A 39 -6.45 9.07 23.42
C ARG A 39 -5.29 9.07 24.41
N GLY A 40 -5.38 8.28 25.48
CA GLY A 40 -4.28 8.13 26.45
C GLY A 40 -3.01 7.55 25.81
N TRP A 41 -3.14 6.56 24.92
CA TRP A 41 -1.98 5.98 24.23
C TRP A 41 -1.38 6.93 23.18
N TYR A 42 -2.22 7.62 22.40
CA TYR A 42 -1.78 8.66 21.45
C TYR A 42 -1.05 9.80 22.16
N GLN A 43 -1.59 10.30 23.27
CA GLN A 43 -0.96 11.37 24.05
C GLN A 43 0.32 10.90 24.76
N SER A 44 0.36 9.65 25.24
CA SER A 44 1.58 9.03 25.79
C SER A 44 2.73 8.97 24.77
N THR A 45 2.43 8.61 23.51
CA THR A 45 3.44 8.56 22.44
C THR A 45 3.89 9.96 22.03
N LEU A 46 2.97 10.93 21.94
CA LEU A 46 3.27 12.32 21.63
C LEU A 46 4.09 13.02 22.74
N MET A 47 3.77 12.80 24.03
CA MET A 47 4.51 13.39 25.16
C MET A 47 5.92 12.82 25.32
N LYS A 48 6.20 11.60 24.82
CA LYS A 48 7.55 11.04 24.83
C LYS A 48 8.47 11.63 23.75
N MET A 49 7.94 12.44 22.82
CA MET A 49 8.67 12.98 21.66
C MET A 49 9.00 14.48 21.75
N THR A 50 8.60 15.18 22.81
CA THR A 50 8.80 16.63 22.98
C THR A 50 10.21 17.06 23.42
N THR A 51 11.19 16.16 23.50
CA THR A 51 12.55 16.47 23.98
C THR A 51 13.66 16.55 22.92
N SER A 52 13.35 16.49 21.61
CA SER A 52 14.39 16.68 20.58
C SER A 52 14.12 17.91 19.71
N LYS A 53 14.61 19.07 20.17
CA LYS A 53 14.80 20.25 19.33
C LYS A 53 15.93 19.97 18.33
N ASN A 54 15.58 19.52 17.14
CA ASN A 54 16.32 19.69 15.88
C ASN A 54 15.41 19.21 14.75
N ALA A 55 14.63 20.13 14.17
CA ALA A 55 13.91 19.87 12.94
C ALA A 55 14.93 19.81 11.80
N ILE A 56 15.58 18.65 11.64
CA ILE A 56 16.32 18.32 10.42
C ILE A 56 15.28 18.33 9.31
N LEU A 57 15.49 19.10 8.24
CA LEU A 57 14.75 18.94 6.99
C LEU A 57 14.95 17.48 6.53
N THR A 58 14.01 16.60 6.85
CA THR A 58 14.13 15.19 6.46
C THR A 58 13.58 15.03 5.06
N HIS A 59 14.44 15.17 4.05
CA HIS A 59 14.13 14.67 2.71
C HIS A 59 13.97 13.15 2.82
N LEU A 60 12.76 12.66 2.57
CA LEU A 60 12.43 11.24 2.67
C LEU A 60 12.63 10.58 1.31
N ARG A 61 13.59 9.66 1.20
CA ARG A 61 13.85 8.96 -0.06
C ARG A 61 13.23 7.57 -0.06
N ILE A 62 12.43 7.29 -1.08
CA ILE A 62 11.65 6.07 -1.26
C ILE A 62 12.11 5.35 -2.53
N TYR A 63 12.29 4.04 -2.41
CA TYR A 63 12.57 3.15 -3.53
C TYR A 63 11.51 2.05 -3.59
N SER A 64 10.91 1.81 -4.75
CA SER A 64 10.02 0.67 -4.99
C SER A 64 10.46 -0.13 -6.22
N ASN A 65 10.50 -1.45 -6.12
CA ASN A 65 10.81 -2.30 -7.26
C ASN A 65 10.25 -3.72 -7.13
N ASN A 66 9.58 -4.21 -8.18
CA ASN A 66 9.30 -5.63 -8.33
C ASN A 66 10.59 -6.32 -8.79
N ILE A 67 11.15 -7.19 -7.95
CA ILE A 67 12.48 -7.76 -8.19
C ILE A 67 12.44 -9.12 -8.91
N ASN A 68 11.26 -9.68 -9.18
CA ASN A 68 11.08 -11.00 -9.79
C ASN A 68 12.00 -12.09 -9.19
N GLY A 69 11.83 -12.36 -7.90
CA GLY A 69 12.50 -13.39 -7.13
C GLY A 69 13.90 -13.06 -6.56
N LEU A 70 14.11 -13.42 -5.29
CA LEU A 70 15.38 -13.33 -4.56
C LEU A 70 15.92 -14.69 -4.10
N ASN A 71 15.45 -15.80 -4.69
CA ASN A 71 15.92 -17.13 -4.32
C ASN A 71 17.43 -17.31 -4.58
N SER A 72 17.93 -16.77 -5.71
CA SER A 72 19.37 -16.79 -6.04
C SER A 72 20.18 -15.98 -5.02
N PRO A 73 21.13 -16.61 -4.28
CA PRO A 73 21.98 -15.92 -3.32
C PRO A 73 22.80 -14.79 -3.96
N ILE A 74 23.25 -14.97 -5.21
CA ILE A 74 24.03 -13.98 -5.95
C ILE A 74 23.16 -12.76 -6.28
N LYS A 75 21.94 -12.96 -6.81
CA LYS A 75 21.00 -11.86 -7.09
C LYS A 75 20.67 -11.10 -5.79
N ARG A 76 20.38 -11.83 -4.72
CA ARG A 76 20.06 -11.26 -3.41
C ARG A 76 21.22 -10.45 -2.84
N ARG A 77 22.44 -10.99 -2.77
CA ARG A 77 23.62 -10.28 -2.26
C ARG A 77 23.88 -8.99 -3.04
N ASN A 78 23.83 -9.05 -4.37
CA ASN A 78 24.08 -7.90 -5.23
C ASN A 78 23.04 -6.80 -5.02
N LEU A 79 21.75 -7.14 -5.07
CA LEU A 79 20.67 -6.18 -4.83
C LEU A 79 20.81 -5.52 -3.46
N MET A 80 21.01 -6.33 -2.41
CA MET A 80 21.15 -5.84 -1.04
C MET A 80 22.36 -4.90 -0.88
N SER A 81 23.48 -5.20 -1.55
CA SER A 81 24.66 -4.34 -1.55
C SER A 81 24.40 -3.01 -2.27
N GLN A 82 23.76 -3.04 -3.44
CA GLN A 82 23.40 -1.84 -4.20
C GLN A 82 22.45 -0.93 -3.40
N LEU A 83 21.40 -1.50 -2.80
CA LEU A 83 20.45 -0.75 -1.97
C LEU A 83 21.11 -0.12 -0.76
N GLY A 84 22.02 -0.84 -0.10
CA GLY A 84 22.80 -0.32 1.03
C GLY A 84 23.66 0.90 0.66
N LYS A 85 24.13 1.01 -0.59
CA LYS A 85 24.90 2.16 -1.08
C LYS A 85 24.03 3.37 -1.41
N LYS A 86 22.80 3.15 -1.91
CA LYS A 86 21.89 4.24 -2.32
C LYS A 86 21.23 4.97 -1.13
N ASN A 87 21.24 4.37 0.06
CA ASN A 87 20.84 4.99 1.33
C ASN A 87 19.39 5.53 1.36
N PHE A 88 18.45 4.86 0.68
CA PHE A 88 17.01 5.16 0.78
C PHE A 88 16.50 5.01 2.20
N ASP A 89 15.56 5.85 2.63
CA ASP A 89 14.96 5.76 3.96
C ASP A 89 13.87 4.69 4.02
N ILE A 90 13.17 4.48 2.89
CA ILE A 90 12.17 3.43 2.70
C ILE A 90 12.50 2.67 1.42
N THR A 91 12.61 1.35 1.50
CA THR A 91 12.76 0.46 0.33
C THR A 91 11.65 -0.57 0.34
N ALA A 92 10.87 -0.61 -0.73
CA ALA A 92 9.80 -1.56 -0.96
C ALA A 92 10.17 -2.52 -2.09
N LEU A 93 10.13 -3.81 -1.82
CA LEU A 93 10.36 -4.84 -2.83
C LEU A 93 9.12 -5.73 -2.97
N GLN A 94 8.80 -6.09 -4.21
CA GLN A 94 7.73 -7.03 -4.56
C GLN A 94 8.30 -8.28 -5.24
N GLU A 95 7.51 -9.35 -5.26
CA GLU A 95 7.89 -10.68 -5.78
C GLU A 95 9.18 -11.25 -5.18
N THR A 96 9.34 -11.19 -3.85
CA THR A 96 10.54 -11.75 -3.18
C THR A 96 10.75 -13.24 -3.50
N HIS A 97 9.67 -13.98 -3.73
CA HIS A 97 9.64 -15.43 -3.96
C HIS A 97 10.30 -16.24 -2.84
N ILE A 98 10.51 -15.61 -1.67
CA ILE A 98 11.00 -16.27 -0.46
C ILE A 98 9.78 -16.80 0.30
N ALA A 99 9.73 -18.11 0.48
CA ALA A 99 8.71 -18.75 1.30
C ALA A 99 8.82 -18.29 2.76
N ALA A 100 7.69 -18.22 3.47
CA ALA A 100 7.63 -17.73 4.86
C ALA A 100 8.66 -18.40 5.79
N LYS A 101 8.86 -19.72 5.65
CA LYS A 101 9.85 -20.49 6.41
C LYS A 101 11.32 -20.08 6.19
N HIS A 102 11.60 -19.34 5.12
CA HIS A 102 12.95 -18.85 4.77
C HIS A 102 13.04 -17.32 4.82
N SER A 103 12.09 -16.65 5.48
CA SER A 103 12.03 -15.18 5.59
C SER A 103 13.30 -14.55 6.17
N ILE A 104 14.08 -15.31 6.96
CA ILE A 104 15.39 -14.89 7.48
C ILE A 104 16.35 -14.42 6.38
N HIS A 105 16.22 -14.90 5.15
CA HIS A 105 17.04 -14.46 4.02
C HIS A 105 16.78 -13.02 3.58
N LEU A 106 15.66 -12.43 4.00
CA LEU A 106 15.33 -11.03 3.74
C LEU A 106 15.84 -10.10 4.85
N VAL A 107 16.37 -10.60 5.97
CA VAL A 107 16.85 -9.73 7.04
C VAL A 107 18.14 -9.02 6.60
N ASN A 108 18.13 -7.69 6.61
CA ASN A 108 19.30 -6.89 6.28
C ASN A 108 19.30 -5.51 6.96
N ARG A 109 19.95 -5.44 8.12
CA ARG A 109 20.06 -4.23 8.95
C ARG A 109 20.78 -3.06 8.27
N LYS A 110 21.58 -3.29 7.22
CA LYS A 110 22.27 -2.20 6.50
C LYS A 110 21.29 -1.34 5.69
N ILE A 111 20.17 -1.92 5.26
CA ILE A 111 19.15 -1.22 4.46
C ILE A 111 18.11 -0.60 5.40
N GLY A 112 17.71 -1.34 6.44
CA GLY A 112 16.77 -0.89 7.46
C GLY A 112 16.12 -2.06 8.17
N ARG A 113 15.19 -1.76 9.06
CA ARG A 113 14.35 -2.76 9.71
C ARG A 113 13.37 -3.35 8.70
N GLU A 114 13.34 -4.66 8.59
CA GLU A 114 12.47 -5.38 7.66
C GLU A 114 11.06 -5.62 8.20
N PHE A 115 10.08 -5.48 7.31
CA PHE A 115 8.69 -5.84 7.52
C PHE A 115 8.27 -6.73 6.36
N ILE A 116 7.95 -7.99 6.67
CA ILE A 116 7.82 -9.05 5.66
C ILE A 116 6.39 -9.62 5.65
N SER A 117 5.81 -9.68 4.44
CA SER A 117 4.68 -10.56 4.12
C SER A 117 5.11 -11.57 3.07
N CYS A 118 5.00 -12.87 3.37
CA CYS A 118 5.43 -13.97 2.52
C CYS A 118 4.30 -14.98 2.37
N ASP A 119 4.25 -15.62 1.19
CA ASP A 119 3.45 -16.82 0.97
C ASP A 119 4.14 -18.04 1.60
N SER A 120 3.36 -19.08 1.89
CA SER A 120 3.83 -20.42 2.28
C SER A 120 4.75 -21.06 1.24
N ILE A 121 4.54 -20.75 -0.03
CA ILE A 121 5.33 -21.26 -1.17
C ILE A 121 6.24 -20.16 -1.74
N LYS A 122 7.19 -20.55 -2.60
CA LYS A 122 8.14 -19.63 -3.27
C LYS A 122 7.47 -18.83 -4.41
N LYS A 123 6.40 -18.11 -4.10
CA LYS A 123 5.66 -17.21 -5.00
C LYS A 123 5.33 -15.92 -4.26
N ARG A 124 5.13 -14.81 -4.98
CA ARG A 124 4.74 -13.51 -4.41
C ARG A 124 5.75 -13.05 -3.35
N GLY A 125 5.27 -12.36 -2.33
CA GLY A 125 6.06 -11.86 -1.21
C GLY A 125 6.42 -10.39 -1.40
N VAL A 126 6.18 -9.61 -0.35
CA VAL A 126 6.50 -8.18 -0.30
C VAL A 126 7.31 -7.91 0.96
N VAL A 127 8.27 -6.99 0.86
CA VAL A 127 9.07 -6.55 2.00
C VAL A 127 9.23 -5.04 1.98
N LEU A 128 9.12 -4.43 3.15
CA LEU A 128 9.50 -3.04 3.41
C LEU A 128 10.73 -3.03 4.30
N TYR A 129 11.78 -2.32 3.87
CA TYR A 129 12.89 -1.93 4.73
C TYR A 129 12.73 -0.46 5.07
N ILE A 130 12.75 -0.13 6.36
CA ILE A 130 12.58 1.24 6.83
C ILE A 130 13.67 1.53 7.85
N LYS A 131 14.37 2.67 7.69
CA LYS A 131 15.40 3.07 8.66
C LYS A 131 14.80 3.25 10.05
N GLU A 132 15.50 2.79 11.08
CA GLU A 132 15.00 2.83 12.47
C GLU A 132 14.77 4.26 12.98
N LYS A 133 15.51 5.26 12.45
CA LYS A 133 15.39 6.67 12.82
C LYS A 133 13.98 7.27 12.65
N ILE A 134 13.15 6.69 11.77
CA ILE A 134 11.76 7.15 11.53
C ILE A 134 10.70 6.31 12.27
N SER A 135 11.12 5.56 13.29
CA SER A 135 10.26 4.84 14.25
C SER A 135 9.14 3.99 13.62
N PRO A 136 9.47 3.06 12.70
CA PRO A 136 8.46 2.29 11.98
C PRO A 136 7.70 1.30 12.86
N THR A 137 6.38 1.24 12.70
CA THR A 137 5.46 0.35 13.42
C THR A 137 4.56 -0.44 12.46
N LEU A 138 4.63 -1.77 12.50
CA LEU A 138 3.78 -2.64 11.69
C LEU A 138 2.31 -2.43 12.07
N GLN A 139 1.44 -2.23 11.06
CA GLN A 139 -0.01 -2.14 11.27
C GLN A 139 -0.72 -3.42 10.87
N PHE A 140 -0.56 -3.84 9.61
CA PHE A 140 -1.19 -5.02 9.08
C PHE A 140 -0.38 -5.63 7.93
N LYS A 141 -0.64 -6.90 7.64
CA LYS A 141 -0.13 -7.62 6.48
C LYS A 141 -1.08 -8.74 6.12
N ASP A 142 -1.00 -9.21 4.89
CA ASP A 142 -1.71 -10.42 4.49
C ASP A 142 -0.90 -11.69 4.77
N MET A 143 -1.52 -12.83 4.46
CA MET A 143 -0.87 -14.15 4.54
C MET A 143 -0.49 -14.70 3.17
N GLU A 144 -0.87 -14.02 2.09
CA GLU A 144 -0.59 -14.43 0.70
C GLU A 144 0.66 -13.73 0.12
N GLY A 145 1.34 -12.89 0.90
CA GLY A 145 2.52 -12.14 0.45
C GLY A 145 2.19 -11.06 -0.59
N ARG A 146 1.00 -10.45 -0.51
CA ARG A 146 0.50 -9.45 -1.46
C ARG A 146 0.53 -8.02 -0.92
N TYR A 147 0.47 -7.82 0.39
CA TYR A 147 0.59 -6.48 0.95
C TYR A 147 1.11 -6.47 2.38
N ILE A 148 1.79 -5.38 2.73
CA ILE A 148 2.21 -5.06 4.08
C ILE A 148 2.13 -3.56 4.31
N ALA A 149 1.70 -3.16 5.51
CA ALA A 149 1.54 -1.77 5.87
C ALA A 149 2.22 -1.43 7.20
N VAL A 150 2.97 -0.33 7.18
CA VAL A 150 3.77 0.16 8.30
C VAL A 150 3.51 1.65 8.46
N THR A 151 3.29 2.10 9.69
CA THR A 151 3.23 3.53 9.99
C THR A 151 4.60 4.05 10.40
N ILE A 152 4.92 5.25 9.96
CA ILE A 152 6.06 6.04 10.45
C ILE A 152 5.54 7.39 10.97
N VAL A 153 6.37 8.07 11.75
CA VAL A 153 6.09 9.42 12.24
C VAL A 153 7.16 10.37 11.74
N ILE A 154 6.75 11.40 11.01
CA ILE A 154 7.61 12.49 10.53
C ILE A 154 6.89 13.80 10.88
N ASP A 155 7.57 14.74 11.51
CA ASP A 155 7.02 16.05 11.88
C ASP A 155 5.65 15.99 12.58
N HIS A 156 5.51 15.04 13.52
CA HIS A 156 4.27 14.74 14.25
C HIS A 156 3.09 14.25 13.39
N GLN A 157 3.30 14.01 12.09
CA GLN A 157 2.34 13.43 11.17
C GLN A 157 2.57 11.92 11.06
N ILE A 158 1.49 11.15 11.15
CA ILE A 158 1.50 9.70 10.96
C ILE A 158 1.32 9.41 9.48
N ILE A 159 2.32 8.78 8.88
CA ILE A 159 2.27 8.35 7.48
C ILE A 159 2.10 6.83 7.44
N LEU A 160 1.02 6.35 6.84
CA LEU A 160 0.81 4.93 6.56
C LEU A 160 1.45 4.58 5.21
N ILE A 161 2.41 3.66 5.22
CA ILE A 161 3.08 3.17 4.01
C ILE A 161 2.60 1.75 3.74
N CYS A 162 2.00 1.54 2.57
CA CYS A 162 1.50 0.27 2.09
C CYS A 162 2.32 -0.18 0.88
N ASN A 163 3.08 -1.27 1.01
CA ASN A 163 3.70 -1.96 -0.11
C ASN A 163 2.74 -3.03 -0.62
N ILE A 164 2.41 -2.97 -1.92
CA ILE A 164 1.47 -3.89 -2.56
C ILE A 164 2.07 -4.61 -3.77
N TYR A 165 1.56 -5.82 -3.98
CA TYR A 165 1.72 -6.61 -5.19
C TYR A 165 0.34 -7.15 -5.59
N ALA A 166 -0.38 -6.41 -6.43
CA ALA A 166 -1.72 -6.78 -6.84
C ALA A 166 -1.71 -8.05 -7.72
N PRO A 167 -2.76 -8.89 -7.68
CA PRO A 167 -2.80 -10.10 -8.49
C PRO A 167 -2.98 -9.80 -9.98
N ASN A 168 -2.35 -10.58 -10.86
CA ASN A 168 -2.56 -10.54 -12.31
C ASN A 168 -4.03 -10.79 -12.73
N GLY A 169 -4.73 -11.64 -11.99
CA GLY A 169 -6.15 -11.97 -12.23
C GLY A 169 -7.12 -10.97 -11.58
N PRO A 170 -8.32 -11.43 -11.18
CA PRO A 170 -9.31 -10.58 -10.53
C PRO A 170 -8.79 -9.91 -9.26
N LYS A 171 -8.81 -8.58 -9.23
CA LYS A 171 -8.29 -7.76 -8.11
C LYS A 171 -9.38 -7.36 -7.10
N THR A 172 -10.65 -7.71 -7.32
CA THR A 172 -11.79 -7.24 -6.51
C THR A 172 -11.70 -7.62 -5.03
N LYS A 173 -11.33 -8.88 -4.72
CA LYS A 173 -11.15 -9.33 -3.33
C LYS A 173 -9.96 -8.60 -2.69
N PHE A 174 -8.83 -8.58 -3.39
CA PHE A 174 -7.60 -7.92 -2.95
C PHE A 174 -7.84 -6.46 -2.55
N ILE A 175 -8.43 -5.66 -3.43
CA ILE A 175 -8.63 -4.23 -3.16
C ILE A 175 -9.66 -3.98 -2.06
N ARG A 176 -10.70 -4.79 -1.97
CA ARG A 176 -11.70 -4.71 -0.89
C ARG A 176 -11.07 -4.97 0.47
N ASP A 177 -10.27 -6.02 0.57
CA ASP A 177 -9.66 -6.44 1.83
C ASP A 177 -8.58 -5.42 2.25
N LEU A 178 -7.75 -4.95 1.29
CA LEU A 178 -6.77 -3.86 1.51
C LEU A 178 -7.46 -2.57 1.98
N ARG A 179 -8.51 -2.12 1.27
CA ARG A 179 -9.29 -0.93 1.63
C ARG A 179 -9.78 -1.01 3.07
N LYS A 180 -10.37 -2.14 3.45
CA LYS A 180 -10.88 -2.37 4.81
C LYS A 180 -9.78 -2.18 5.86
N GLN A 181 -8.60 -2.77 5.63
CA GLN A 181 -7.46 -2.65 6.55
C GLN A 181 -6.96 -1.20 6.66
N ILE A 182 -6.84 -0.49 5.53
CA ILE A 182 -6.46 0.93 5.53
C ILE A 182 -7.44 1.75 6.37
N SER A 183 -8.76 1.57 6.18
CA SER A 183 -9.79 2.31 6.93
C SER A 183 -9.80 2.05 8.45
N GLU A 184 -9.18 0.97 8.92
CA GLU A 184 -9.07 0.63 10.36
C GLU A 184 -7.88 1.32 11.04
N VAL A 185 -6.90 1.81 10.25
CA VAL A 185 -5.71 2.51 10.74
C VAL A 185 -5.97 4.02 10.78
N LYS A 186 -5.48 4.68 11.83
CA LYS A 186 -5.45 6.15 11.90
C LYS A 186 -4.12 6.66 11.38
N PHE A 187 -4.17 7.52 10.38
CA PHE A 187 -3.02 8.16 9.77
C PHE A 187 -3.43 9.54 9.23
N ASP A 188 -2.45 10.40 9.03
CA ASP A 188 -2.63 11.73 8.43
C ASP A 188 -2.39 11.69 6.92
N HIS A 189 -1.42 10.85 6.50
CA HIS A 189 -1.08 10.66 5.09
C HIS A 189 -0.94 9.18 4.73
N LEU A 190 -1.20 8.84 3.48
CA LEU A 190 -1.08 7.50 2.93
C LEU A 190 -0.12 7.50 1.74
N ILE A 191 0.78 6.52 1.76
CA ILE A 191 1.68 6.15 0.67
C ILE A 191 1.33 4.73 0.27
N LEU A 192 0.75 4.53 -0.91
CA LEU A 192 0.45 3.23 -1.48
C LEU A 192 1.36 3.00 -2.70
N LEU A 193 2.27 2.06 -2.60
CA LEU A 193 3.29 1.83 -3.62
C LEU A 193 3.46 0.35 -3.95
N GLY A 194 4.05 0.09 -5.11
CA GLY A 194 4.44 -1.25 -5.54
C GLY A 194 3.90 -1.55 -6.93
N ASP A 195 3.67 -2.84 -7.18
CA ASP A 195 3.19 -3.34 -8.46
C ASP A 195 1.67 -3.52 -8.42
N PHE A 196 0.98 -2.69 -9.21
CA PHE A 196 -0.47 -2.66 -9.30
C PHE A 196 -1.01 -3.67 -10.32
N ASN A 197 -0.15 -4.32 -11.12
CA ASN A 197 -0.48 -5.25 -12.18
C ASN A 197 -1.64 -4.76 -13.07
N GLY A 198 -1.63 -3.46 -13.34
CA GLY A 198 -2.61 -2.76 -14.14
C GLY A 198 -2.23 -1.30 -14.34
N VAL A 199 -2.63 -0.75 -15.47
CA VAL A 199 -2.35 0.63 -15.86
C VAL A 199 -3.50 1.56 -15.48
N LEU A 200 -3.21 2.85 -15.26
CA LEU A 200 -4.25 3.86 -15.02
C LEU A 200 -4.82 4.39 -16.33
N ASP A 201 -3.95 4.67 -17.31
CA ASP A 201 -4.32 5.23 -18.60
C ASP A 201 -3.75 4.36 -19.75
N SER A 202 -4.61 3.78 -20.59
CA SER A 202 -4.15 2.88 -21.65
C SER A 202 -3.31 3.59 -22.73
N ASP A 203 -3.50 4.88 -22.97
CA ASP A 203 -2.81 5.62 -24.01
C ASP A 203 -1.44 6.12 -23.55
N LEU A 204 -1.35 6.60 -22.32
CA LEU A 204 -0.11 7.14 -21.77
C LEU A 204 0.76 6.06 -21.10
N ASP A 205 0.15 5.07 -20.44
CA ASP A 205 0.88 4.07 -19.65
C ASP A 205 1.16 2.77 -20.42
N THR A 206 0.88 2.71 -21.72
CA THR A 206 1.27 1.58 -22.57
C THR A 206 1.93 2.03 -23.87
N SER A 207 2.86 1.24 -24.41
CA SER A 207 3.55 1.59 -25.65
C SER A 207 2.74 1.32 -26.92
N LYS A 208 1.76 0.40 -26.86
CA LYS A 208 0.94 0.01 -28.00
C LYS A 208 -0.53 0.06 -27.63
N LYS A 209 -1.33 0.75 -28.43
CA LYS A 209 -2.80 0.70 -28.33
C LYS A 209 -3.26 -0.74 -28.59
N ILE A 210 -4.04 -1.27 -27.65
CA ILE A 210 -4.56 -2.63 -27.74
C ILE A 210 -5.81 -2.60 -28.61
N LYS A 211 -5.77 -3.27 -29.76
CA LYS A 211 -6.91 -3.29 -30.70
C LYS A 211 -8.16 -3.98 -30.12
N SER A 212 -7.98 -4.89 -29.15
CA SER A 212 -9.08 -5.62 -28.53
C SER A 212 -9.53 -4.97 -27.21
N ARG A 213 -10.78 -4.52 -27.19
CA ARG A 213 -11.42 -3.91 -26.00
C ARG A 213 -11.38 -4.80 -24.76
N ASN A 214 -11.44 -6.13 -24.92
CA ASN A 214 -11.41 -7.06 -23.78
C ASN A 214 -10.02 -7.12 -23.13
N TYR A 215 -8.97 -7.13 -23.95
CA TYR A 215 -7.59 -7.12 -23.45
C TYR A 215 -7.21 -5.77 -22.85
N GLU A 216 -7.71 -4.67 -23.42
CA GLU A 216 -7.53 -3.34 -22.85
C GLU A 216 -8.16 -3.24 -21.45
N LYS A 217 -9.43 -3.63 -21.31
CA LYS A 217 -10.14 -3.66 -20.02
C LYS A 217 -9.46 -4.53 -18.97
N ALA A 218 -8.83 -5.63 -19.37
CA ALA A 218 -8.14 -6.53 -18.45
C ALA A 218 -6.82 -5.92 -17.90
N ARG A 219 -6.19 -5.00 -18.64
CA ARG A 219 -4.96 -4.31 -18.21
C ARG A 219 -5.24 -3.04 -17.43
N LEU A 220 -6.38 -2.39 -17.64
CA LEU A 220 -6.77 -1.24 -16.85
C LEU A 220 -7.00 -1.62 -15.39
N LEU A 221 -6.63 -0.72 -14.48
CA LEU A 221 -7.01 -0.87 -13.08
C LEU A 221 -8.53 -0.85 -12.95
N PRO A 222 -9.11 -1.80 -12.18
CA PRO A 222 -10.56 -1.87 -12.04
C PRO A 222 -11.05 -0.67 -11.23
N ASN A 223 -12.30 -0.27 -11.47
CA ASN A 223 -12.93 0.92 -10.85
C ASN A 223 -12.82 0.97 -9.32
N ASN A 224 -12.70 -0.17 -8.63
CA ASN A 224 -12.51 -0.18 -7.17
C ASN A 224 -11.16 0.40 -6.72
N PHE A 225 -10.11 0.34 -7.55
CA PHE A 225 -8.85 1.07 -7.30
C PHE A 225 -9.04 2.57 -7.47
N ILE A 226 -9.78 3.00 -8.49
CA ILE A 226 -10.09 4.41 -8.72
C ILE A 226 -10.88 4.98 -7.54
N LYS A 227 -11.90 4.26 -7.08
CA LYS A 227 -12.66 4.64 -5.88
C LYS A 227 -11.81 4.71 -4.61
N LEU A 228 -10.86 3.78 -4.44
CA LEU A 228 -9.93 3.83 -3.32
C LEU A 228 -9.01 5.06 -3.42
N LYS A 229 -8.51 5.34 -4.63
CA LYS A 229 -7.67 6.50 -4.91
C LYS A 229 -8.42 7.80 -4.59
N GLU A 230 -9.67 7.93 -5.00
CA GLU A 230 -10.54 9.08 -4.70
C GLU A 230 -10.87 9.20 -3.20
N GLU A 231 -11.23 8.08 -2.56
CA GLU A 231 -11.63 8.07 -1.13
C GLU A 231 -10.52 8.55 -0.19
N PHE A 232 -9.26 8.25 -0.51
CA PHE A 232 -8.09 8.65 0.29
C PHE A 232 -7.33 9.83 -0.30
N ASP A 233 -7.91 10.54 -1.28
CA ASP A 233 -7.32 11.71 -1.95
C ASP A 233 -5.88 11.44 -2.44
N LEU A 234 -5.70 10.29 -3.08
CA LEU A 234 -4.41 9.83 -3.56
C LEU A 234 -4.15 10.29 -5.00
N HIS A 235 -2.92 10.64 -5.30
CA HIS A 235 -2.43 10.97 -6.63
C HIS A 235 -1.23 10.12 -7.00
N ASP A 236 -1.13 9.76 -8.28
CA ASP A 236 0.02 9.04 -8.81
C ASP A 236 1.19 10.01 -8.94
N ALA A 237 2.23 9.80 -8.14
CA ALA A 237 3.38 10.69 -8.02
C ALA A 237 4.05 10.97 -9.37
N TRP A 238 4.30 9.93 -10.18
CA TRP A 238 5.00 10.12 -11.45
C TRP A 238 4.13 10.89 -12.45
N ARG A 239 2.85 10.54 -12.57
CA ARG A 239 1.91 11.22 -13.46
C ARG A 239 1.62 12.67 -13.04
N TYR A 240 1.64 12.94 -11.73
CA TYR A 240 1.45 14.29 -11.19
C TYR A 240 2.54 15.26 -11.64
N HIS A 241 3.79 14.78 -11.78
CA HIS A 241 4.91 15.61 -12.25
C HIS A 241 5.14 15.51 -13.76
N ASN A 242 4.71 14.40 -14.39
CA ASN A 242 4.95 14.09 -15.81
C ASN A 242 3.61 13.88 -16.53
N HIS A 243 2.82 14.95 -16.63
CA HIS A 243 1.41 14.90 -17.05
C HIS A 243 1.17 14.15 -18.37
N THR A 244 1.96 14.46 -19.41
CA THR A 244 1.79 13.92 -20.76
C THR A 244 2.93 13.01 -21.20
N GLU A 245 4.00 12.92 -20.41
CA GLU A 245 5.16 12.11 -20.77
C GLU A 245 4.83 10.62 -20.74
N ARG A 246 5.59 9.85 -21.51
CA ARG A 246 5.43 8.40 -21.62
C ARG A 246 6.74 7.73 -21.25
N ASP A 247 6.71 7.00 -20.15
CA ASP A 247 7.78 6.12 -19.71
C ASP A 247 7.15 4.92 -18.99
N TYR A 248 7.89 3.83 -18.85
CA TYR A 248 7.33 2.52 -18.53
C TYR A 248 8.16 1.79 -17.48
N THR A 249 7.47 1.03 -16.64
CA THR A 249 8.13 0.27 -15.57
C THR A 249 8.28 -1.21 -15.90
N PHE A 250 7.55 -1.75 -16.88
CA PHE A 250 7.52 -3.18 -17.17
C PHE A 250 7.58 -3.46 -18.66
N TYR A 251 8.33 -4.50 -19.05
CA TYR A 251 8.31 -5.04 -20.41
C TYR A 251 7.75 -6.45 -20.42
N SER A 252 6.70 -6.65 -21.21
CA SER A 252 6.18 -7.98 -21.48
C SER A 252 6.92 -8.60 -22.66
N ASP A 253 7.75 -9.60 -22.39
CA ASP A 253 8.43 -10.36 -23.45
C ASP A 253 7.46 -11.07 -24.38
N ARG A 254 6.40 -11.67 -23.82
CA ARG A 254 5.37 -12.38 -24.59
C ARG A 254 4.69 -11.47 -25.61
N HIS A 255 4.39 -10.23 -25.24
CA HIS A 255 3.61 -9.31 -26.06
C HIS A 255 4.47 -8.26 -26.78
N LYS A 256 5.77 -8.19 -26.46
CA LYS A 256 6.70 -7.18 -26.96
C LYS A 256 6.10 -5.77 -26.81
N THR A 257 5.66 -5.48 -25.59
CA THR A 257 5.00 -4.22 -25.20
C THR A 257 5.52 -3.72 -23.86
N TRP A 258 5.60 -2.41 -23.71
CA TRP A 258 5.88 -1.75 -22.44
C TRP A 258 4.61 -1.28 -21.75
N ALA A 259 4.61 -1.31 -20.42
CA ALA A 259 3.53 -0.79 -19.59
C ALA A 259 4.07 -0.16 -18.31
N ARG A 260 3.35 0.82 -17.76
CA ARG A 260 3.63 1.43 -16.45
C ARG A 260 2.65 0.88 -15.42
N ILE A 261 3.08 -0.14 -14.69
CA ILE A 261 2.26 -0.86 -13.70
C ILE A 261 2.82 -0.76 -12.29
N ASP A 262 4.04 -0.26 -12.13
CA ASP A 262 4.65 0.04 -10.85
C ASP A 262 4.44 1.52 -10.56
N MET A 263 3.77 1.84 -9.45
CA MET A 263 3.33 3.19 -9.15
C MET A 263 3.52 3.52 -7.68
N ILE A 264 3.56 4.82 -7.37
CA ILE A 264 3.56 5.34 -6.01
C ILE A 264 2.41 6.35 -5.92
N TRP A 265 1.36 5.98 -5.21
CA TRP A 265 0.20 6.82 -4.95
C TRP A 265 0.34 7.45 -3.57
N LEU A 266 0.19 8.77 -3.48
CA LEU A 266 0.42 9.55 -2.27
C LEU A 266 -0.77 10.46 -2.01
N SER A 267 -1.08 10.74 -0.75
CA SER A 267 -2.01 11.82 -0.40
C SER A 267 -1.62 13.12 -1.10
N ASN A 268 -2.58 13.90 -1.58
CA ASN A 268 -2.34 15.11 -2.36
C ASN A 268 -1.33 16.08 -1.70
N SER A 269 -1.40 16.25 -0.38
CA SER A 269 -0.49 17.10 0.40
C SER A 269 0.97 16.59 0.45
N LEU A 270 1.22 15.32 0.13
CA LEU A 270 2.58 14.79 -0.07
C LEU A 270 3.03 15.00 -1.52
N CYS A 271 2.13 14.92 -2.51
CA CYS A 271 2.47 15.12 -3.91
C CYS A 271 3.06 16.50 -4.21
N THR A 272 2.54 17.54 -3.55
CA THR A 272 3.04 18.92 -3.68
C THR A 272 4.42 19.14 -3.06
N ARG A 273 4.90 18.19 -2.24
CA ARG A 273 6.21 18.23 -1.56
C ARG A 273 7.26 17.32 -2.21
N ILE A 274 6.92 16.66 -3.32
CA ILE A 274 7.87 15.84 -4.07
C ILE A 274 8.86 16.75 -4.77
N GLU A 275 10.14 16.52 -4.53
CA GLU A 275 11.23 17.23 -5.21
C GLU A 275 11.62 16.54 -6.51
N GLU A 276 11.62 15.21 -6.52
CA GLU A 276 12.01 14.42 -7.67
C GLU A 276 11.24 13.10 -7.69
N VAL A 277 10.81 12.67 -8.88
CA VAL A 277 10.27 11.32 -9.11
C VAL A 277 10.85 10.76 -10.39
N LYS A 278 11.43 9.56 -10.32
CA LYS A 278 12.13 8.94 -11.45
C LYS A 278 11.76 7.48 -11.62
N ILE A 279 11.54 7.08 -12.86
CA ILE A 279 11.61 5.68 -13.28
C ILE A 279 13.09 5.43 -13.60
N GLN A 280 13.71 4.52 -12.84
CA GLN A 280 15.13 4.21 -12.94
C GLN A 280 15.36 3.18 -14.05
N PRO A 281 16.56 3.14 -14.66
CA PRO A 281 16.90 2.10 -15.62
C PRO A 281 16.71 0.70 -15.06
N ARG A 282 16.26 -0.21 -15.94
CA ARG A 282 16.13 -1.63 -15.63
C ARG A 282 17.47 -2.22 -15.17
N ASP A 283 17.43 -3.06 -14.15
CA ASP A 283 18.57 -3.88 -13.70
C ASP A 283 18.24 -5.38 -13.87
N LYS A 284 18.25 -6.19 -12.79
CA LYS A 284 18.10 -7.67 -12.83
C LYS A 284 16.66 -8.18 -12.79
N SER A 285 15.70 -7.32 -13.12
CA SER A 285 14.27 -7.61 -13.14
C SER A 285 13.71 -7.18 -14.50
N ASP A 286 12.57 -7.74 -14.89
CA ASP A 286 11.73 -7.23 -15.98
C ASP A 286 11.03 -5.91 -15.63
N HIS A 287 11.12 -5.49 -14.36
CA HIS A 287 10.65 -4.21 -13.87
C HIS A 287 11.77 -3.18 -13.65
N CYS A 288 11.42 -1.91 -13.88
CA CYS A 288 12.21 -0.73 -13.60
C CYS A 288 11.83 -0.17 -12.23
N PRO A 289 12.81 0.17 -11.36
CA PRO A 289 12.51 0.77 -10.07
C PRO A 289 11.88 2.16 -10.20
N VAL A 290 11.03 2.53 -9.25
CA VAL A 290 10.54 3.90 -9.10
C VAL A 290 11.13 4.51 -7.82
N THR A 291 11.66 5.72 -7.93
CA THR A 291 12.23 6.47 -6.81
C THR A 291 11.56 7.82 -6.63
N ILE A 292 11.38 8.22 -5.37
CA ILE A 292 10.93 9.55 -4.92
C ILE A 292 11.88 10.02 -3.82
#